data_AF-A0A1Q4GPU3-F1
#
_entry.id   AF-A0A1Q4GPU3-F1
#
_cell.length_a   1.000
_cell.length_b   1.000
_cell.length_c   1.000
_cell.angle_alpha   90.00
_cell.angle_beta   90.00
_cell.angle_gamma   90.00
#
_symmetry.space_group_name_H-M   'P 1'
#
loop_
_entity.id
_entity.type
_entity.pdbx_description
1 polymer ?
#
loop_
_entity_poly.entity_id
_entity_poly.type
_entity_poly.pdbx_seq_one_letter_code
_entity_poly.pdbx_strand_id
1 'polypeptide(L)'
;MDIRGDVEHAIFSHGQWKARFRDFLNGKAGLDLSMVGETHDCVLGQWLDDGGRRMLSAADHAEACRLHARFHHVAGEIVHNIKQKDYQAARAAIAPAGSFDQASHALAAFLHKVVQRTVPRGADKASAAADRPGEAPASPPTA
;
A
#
# COMPACT_ATOMS: atom_id res chain seq x y z
N MET A 1 -15.60 1.99 11.75
CA MET A 1 -14.45 2.32 10.88
C MET A 1 -14.07 1.08 10.08
N ASP A 2 -13.87 1.23 8.77
CA ASP A 2 -13.44 0.15 7.88
C ASP A 2 -11.93 0.25 7.66
N ILE A 3 -11.20 -0.78 8.09
CA ILE A 3 -9.74 -0.88 8.03
C ILE A 3 -9.22 -0.79 6.60
N ARG A 4 -10.01 -1.26 5.63
CA ARG A 4 -9.66 -1.13 4.23
C ARG A 4 -9.60 0.34 3.81
N GLY A 5 -10.59 1.12 4.21
CA GLY A 5 -10.67 2.56 3.93
C GLY A 5 -9.48 3.33 4.51
N ASP A 6 -9.09 3.04 5.76
CA ASP A 6 -7.95 3.72 6.40
C ASP A 6 -6.61 3.40 5.69
N VAL A 7 -6.41 2.14 5.30
CA VAL A 7 -5.21 1.71 4.57
C VAL A 7 -5.19 2.24 3.13
N GLU A 8 -6.32 2.22 2.42
CA GLU A 8 -6.44 2.78 1.07
C GLU A 8 -6.23 4.29 1.09
N HIS A 9 -6.77 4.99 2.09
CA HIS A 9 -6.58 6.42 2.28
C HIS A 9 -5.12 6.77 2.58
N ALA A 10 -4.46 5.96 3.41
CA ALA A 10 -3.03 6.07 3.64
C ALA A 10 -2.25 5.90 2.32
N ILE A 11 -2.44 4.81 1.58
CA ILE A 11 -1.76 4.55 0.31
C ILE A 11 -1.99 5.70 -0.69
N PHE A 12 -3.22 6.21 -0.79
CA PHE A 12 -3.57 7.32 -1.66
C PHE A 12 -2.85 8.62 -1.28
N SER A 13 -2.85 8.97 0.01
CA SER A 13 -2.12 10.14 0.52
C SER A 13 -0.62 10.06 0.27
N HIS A 14 -0.05 8.85 0.23
CA HIS A 14 1.36 8.63 -0.09
C HIS A 14 1.66 8.74 -1.60
N GLY A 15 0.74 8.31 -2.47
CA GLY A 15 0.85 8.56 -3.92
C GLY A 15 0.93 10.05 -4.27
N GLN A 16 0.24 10.89 -3.51
CA GLN A 16 0.31 12.35 -3.66
C GLN A 16 1.70 12.92 -3.35
N TRP A 17 2.44 12.33 -2.40
CA TRP A 17 3.81 12.77 -2.09
C TRP A 17 4.76 12.61 -3.29
N LYS A 18 4.66 11.51 -4.03
CA LYS A 18 5.44 11.32 -5.27
C LYS A 18 5.17 12.43 -6.29
N ALA A 19 3.89 12.78 -6.48
CA ALA A 19 3.49 13.84 -7.37
C ALA A 19 4.04 15.20 -6.92
N ARG A 20 3.95 15.51 -5.62
CA ARG A 20 4.49 16.74 -5.03
C ARG A 20 6.01 16.86 -5.22
N PHE A 21 6.78 15.80 -4.96
CA PHE A 21 8.23 15.80 -5.22
C PHE A 21 8.55 16.05 -6.70
N ARG A 22 7.82 15.39 -7.60
CA ARG A 22 7.99 15.58 -9.04
C ARG A 22 7.67 17.01 -9.47
N ASP A 23 6.59 17.58 -8.97
CA ASP A 23 6.16 18.94 -9.32
C ASP A 23 7.17 19.97 -8.80
N PHE A 24 7.70 19.76 -7.59
CA PHE A 24 8.80 20.56 -7.07
C PHE A 24 10.06 20.48 -7.93
N LEU A 25 10.50 19.27 -8.27
CA LEU A 25 11.70 19.07 -9.08
C LEU A 25 11.56 19.61 -10.51
N ASN A 26 10.32 19.72 -11.01
CA ASN A 26 10.00 20.33 -12.29
C ASN A 26 9.73 21.84 -12.21
N GLY A 27 9.87 22.46 -11.03
CA GLY A 27 9.62 23.89 -10.82
C GLY A 27 8.16 24.30 -10.94
N LYS A 28 7.21 23.34 -10.86
CA LYS A 28 5.78 23.57 -11.01
C LYS A 28 5.09 23.99 -9.72
N ALA A 29 5.66 23.66 -8.56
CA ALA A 29 5.10 23.97 -7.25
C ALA A 29 6.20 24.14 -6.20
N GLY A 30 5.99 25.02 -5.24
CA GLY A 30 6.80 25.06 -4.02
C GLY A 30 6.50 23.84 -3.14
N LEU A 31 7.53 23.31 -2.49
CA LEU A 31 7.41 22.22 -1.52
C LEU A 31 7.99 22.72 -0.21
N ASP A 32 7.18 22.71 0.85
CA ASP A 32 7.71 22.95 2.18
C ASP A 32 8.44 21.71 2.66
N LEU A 33 9.77 21.76 2.56
CA LEU A 33 10.70 20.72 2.95
C LEU A 33 10.67 20.41 4.46
N SER A 34 10.07 21.30 5.27
CA SER A 34 9.87 21.11 6.70
C SER A 34 8.72 20.14 6.94
N MET A 35 7.59 20.33 6.26
CA MET A 35 6.42 19.45 6.34
C MET A 35 6.67 18.05 5.75
N VAL A 36 7.60 17.92 4.80
CA VAL A 36 7.94 16.61 4.21
C VAL A 36 8.72 15.71 5.19
N GLY A 37 9.50 16.32 6.07
CA GLY A 37 10.31 15.61 7.08
C GLY A 37 9.52 15.25 8.34
N GLU A 38 8.36 15.89 8.57
CA GLU A 38 7.51 15.64 9.72
C GLU A 38 6.78 14.31 9.58
N THR A 39 7.50 13.28 10.03
CA THR A 39 7.10 11.87 10.00
C THR A 39 5.98 11.57 11.02
N HIS A 40 5.75 12.47 11.97
CA HIS A 40 4.84 12.26 13.11
C HIS A 40 3.35 12.41 12.76
N ASP A 41 3.02 13.19 11.73
CA ASP A 41 1.64 13.35 11.25
C ASP A 41 1.26 12.36 10.15
N CYS A 42 2.08 11.32 9.94
CA CYS A 42 1.75 10.28 9.01
C CYS A 42 0.53 9.50 9.52
N VAL A 43 -0.60 9.65 8.83
CA VAL A 43 -1.85 8.91 9.11
C VAL A 43 -1.61 7.40 9.18
N LEU A 44 -0.72 6.87 8.33
CA LEU A 44 -0.32 5.47 8.37
C LEU A 44 0.48 5.12 9.63
N GLY A 45 1.40 5.99 10.05
CA GLY A 45 2.14 5.82 11.31
C GLY A 45 1.22 5.80 12.52
N GLN A 46 0.27 6.74 12.59
CA GLN A 46 -0.74 6.79 13.65
C GLN A 46 -1.63 5.55 13.64
N TRP A 47 -2.04 5.08 12.46
CA TRP A 47 -2.75 3.82 12.33
C TRP A 47 -1.90 2.64 12.79
N LEU A 48 -0.61 2.57 12.44
CA LEU A 48 0.28 1.49 12.86
C LEU A 48 0.47 1.44 14.37
N ASP A 49 0.54 2.59 15.04
CA ASP A 49 0.68 2.64 16.50
C ASP A 49 -0.55 2.13 17.24
N ASP A 50 -1.74 2.29 16.66
CA ASP A 50 -3.01 2.03 17.36
C ASP A 50 -3.81 0.88 16.73
N GLY A 51 -4.23 1.03 15.48
CA GLY A 51 -4.98 0.01 14.72
C GLY A 51 -4.09 -1.18 14.35
N GLY A 52 -2.89 -0.92 13.82
CA GLY A 52 -1.93 -1.92 13.40
C GLY A 52 -1.54 -2.87 14.55
N ARG A 53 -1.26 -2.34 15.74
CA ARG A 53 -0.93 -3.16 16.93
C ARG A 53 -2.04 -4.12 17.34
N ARG A 54 -3.31 -3.71 17.19
CA ARG A 54 -4.47 -4.51 17.60
C ARG A 54 -4.86 -5.55 16.57
N MET A 55 -4.62 -5.25 15.30
CA MET A 55 -5.24 -5.98 14.19
C MET A 55 -4.28 -6.86 13.42
N LEU A 56 -2.99 -6.56 13.47
CA LEU A 56 -1.96 -7.33 12.79
C LEU A 56 -1.33 -8.34 13.75
N SER A 57 -0.82 -9.44 13.20
CA SER A 57 0.09 -10.29 13.94
C SER A 57 1.33 -9.48 14.34
N ALA A 58 2.01 -9.85 15.43
CA ALA A 58 3.23 -9.15 15.85
C ALA A 58 4.30 -9.10 14.74
N ALA A 59 4.38 -10.15 13.91
CA ALA A 59 5.28 -10.20 12.77
C ALA A 59 4.85 -9.24 11.65
N ASP A 60 3.57 -9.21 11.31
CA ASP A 60 3.06 -8.32 10.25
C ASP A 60 3.13 -6.84 10.68
N HIS A 61 2.86 -6.56 11.95
CA HIS A 61 3.01 -5.23 12.54
C HIS A 61 4.45 -4.74 12.45
N ALA A 62 5.41 -5.56 12.91
CA ALA A 62 6.84 -5.22 12.85
C ALA A 62 7.31 -4.97 11.42
N GLU A 63 6.87 -5.79 10.46
CA GLU A 63 7.24 -5.60 9.05
C GLU A 63 6.59 -4.34 8.44
N ALA A 64 5.34 -4.03 8.78
CA ALA A 64 4.70 -2.78 8.37
C ALA A 64 5.45 -1.56 8.90
N CYS A 65 5.82 -1.56 10.19
CA CYS A 65 6.63 -0.51 10.80
C CYS A 65 8.00 -0.38 10.12
N ARG A 66 8.67 -1.50 9.79
CA ARG A 66 9.97 -1.49 9.10
C ARG A 66 9.87 -0.88 7.71
N LEU A 67 8.86 -1.29 6.92
CA LEU A 67 8.63 -0.76 5.58
C LEU A 67 8.26 0.73 5.61
N HIS A 68 7.45 1.13 6.58
CA HIS A 68 7.08 2.53 6.81
C HIS A 68 8.30 3.39 7.17
N ALA A 69 9.16 2.91 8.08
CA ALA A 69 10.40 3.61 8.43
C ALA A 69 11.35 3.74 7.22
N ARG A 70 11.49 2.69 6.41
CA ARG A 70 12.29 2.74 5.17
C ARG A 70 11.76 3.77 4.18
N PHE A 71 10.44 3.85 4.01
CA PHE A 71 9.81 4.84 3.15
C PHE A 71 10.17 6.27 3.61
N HIS A 72 10.01 6.57 4.90
CA HIS A 72 10.34 7.89 5.45
C HIS A 72 11.83 8.22 5.36
N HIS A 73 12.70 7.23 5.56
CA HIS A 73 14.14 7.41 5.37
C HIS A 73 14.45 7.90 3.95
N VAL A 74 13.92 7.23 2.93
CA VAL A 74 14.14 7.62 1.52
C VAL A 74 13.52 8.99 1.21
N ALA A 75 12.34 9.29 1.75
CA ALA A 75 11.74 10.62 1.61
C ALA A 75 12.63 11.71 2.23
N GLY A 76 13.21 11.43 3.40
CA GLY A 76 14.20 12.30 4.05
C GLY A 76 15.46 12.49 3.23
N GLU A 77 15.97 11.45 2.57
CA GLU A 77 17.11 11.55 1.65
C GLU A 77 16.80 12.44 0.44
N ILE A 78 15.59 12.35 -0.14
CA ILE A 78 15.17 13.24 -1.23
C ILE A 78 15.17 14.69 -0.76
N VAL A 79 14.59 14.97 0.41
CA VAL A 79 14.59 16.32 1.00
C VAL A 79 16.02 16.80 1.25
N HIS A 80 16.90 15.94 1.77
CA HIS A 80 18.31 16.25 1.98
C HIS A 80 18.99 16.63 0.65
N ASN A 81 18.84 15.80 -0.38
CA ASN A 81 19.42 16.05 -1.71
C ASN A 81 18.91 17.36 -2.31
N ILE A 82 17.61 17.66 -2.16
CA ILE A 82 17.03 18.94 -2.57
C ILE A 82 17.69 20.12 -1.83
N LYS A 83 17.87 20.02 -0.50
CA LYS A 83 18.50 21.06 0.32
C LYS A 83 19.96 21.30 -0.09
N GLN A 84 20.67 20.24 -0.50
CA GLN A 84 22.03 20.32 -1.03
C GLN A 84 22.09 20.75 -2.52
N LYS A 85 20.95 21.05 -3.14
CA LYS A 85 20.82 21.34 -4.58
C LYS A 85 21.26 20.19 -5.49
N ASP A 86 21.36 18.97 -4.96
CA ASP A 86 21.58 17.76 -5.74
C ASP A 86 20.25 17.26 -6.31
N TYR A 87 19.76 17.99 -7.30
CA TYR A 87 18.51 17.65 -7.98
C TYR A 87 18.63 16.39 -8.85
N GLN A 88 19.85 15.96 -9.20
CA GLN A 88 20.06 14.73 -9.97
C GLN A 88 19.77 13.51 -9.09
N ALA A 89 20.35 13.46 -7.89
CA ALA A 89 20.06 12.40 -6.92
C ALA A 89 18.58 12.38 -6.51
N ALA A 90 17.98 13.55 -6.29
CA ALA A 90 16.56 13.65 -5.98
C ALA A 90 15.65 13.12 -7.12
N ARG A 91 15.98 13.43 -8.39
CA ARG A 91 15.26 12.91 -9.56
C ARG A 91 15.43 11.40 -9.70
N ALA A 92 16.64 10.88 -9.49
CA ALA A 92 16.91 9.44 -9.57
C ALA A 92 16.10 8.66 -8.50
N ALA A 93 15.98 9.22 -7.30
CA ALA A 93 15.21 8.61 -6.22
C ALA A 93 13.70 8.49 -6.55
N ILE A 94 13.11 9.48 -7.24
CA ILE A 94 11.67 9.48 -7.60
C ILE A 94 11.37 8.89 -8.99
N ALA A 95 12.41 8.55 -9.77
CA ALA A 95 12.27 7.93 -11.09
C ALA A 95 11.52 6.58 -10.99
N PRO A 96 11.00 6.05 -12.11
CA PRO A 96 10.51 4.68 -12.14
C PRO A 96 11.58 3.72 -11.64
N ALA A 97 11.22 2.81 -10.73
CA ALA A 97 12.15 1.93 -10.02
C ALA A 97 13.26 2.64 -9.21
N GLY A 98 13.13 3.94 -8.94
CA GLY A 98 13.97 4.66 -7.99
C GLY A 98 13.72 4.22 -6.55
N SER A 99 14.59 4.62 -5.62
CA SER A 99 14.51 4.22 -4.21
C SER A 99 13.15 4.56 -3.58
N PHE A 100 12.57 5.71 -3.90
CA PHE A 100 11.27 6.13 -3.37
C PHE A 100 10.13 5.30 -3.97
N ASP A 101 10.20 5.02 -5.27
CA ASP A 101 9.21 4.21 -5.96
C ASP A 101 9.18 2.77 -5.42
N GLN A 102 10.35 2.18 -5.21
CA GLN A 102 10.50 0.85 -4.61
C GLN A 102 9.99 0.80 -3.17
N ALA A 103 10.34 1.79 -2.35
CA ALA A 103 9.90 1.84 -0.96
C ALA A 103 8.37 2.02 -0.86
N SER A 104 7.81 2.88 -1.71
CA SER A 104 6.35 3.10 -1.81
C SER A 104 5.62 1.82 -2.24
N HIS A 105 6.10 1.16 -3.30
CA HIS A 105 5.50 -0.09 -3.78
C HIS A 105 5.57 -1.22 -2.76
N ALA A 106 6.73 -1.40 -2.10
CA ALA A 106 6.89 -2.44 -1.09
C ALA A 106 5.91 -2.24 0.08
N LEU A 107 5.78 -1.01 0.57
CA LEU A 107 4.85 -0.67 1.65
C LEU A 107 3.39 -0.89 1.23
N ALA A 108 2.98 -0.36 0.07
CA ALA A 108 1.61 -0.50 -0.41
C ALA A 108 1.22 -1.96 -0.67
N ALA A 109 2.10 -2.73 -1.33
CA ALA A 109 1.88 -4.14 -1.59
C ALA A 109 1.74 -4.95 -0.30
N PHE A 110 2.57 -4.64 0.71
CA PHE A 110 2.49 -5.30 2.01
C PHE A 110 1.18 -4.98 2.73
N LEU A 111 0.81 -3.70 2.80
CA LEU A 111 -0.43 -3.29 3.46
C LEU A 111 -1.67 -3.90 2.78
N HIS A 112 -1.73 -3.92 1.45
CA HIS A 112 -2.80 -4.60 0.72
C HIS A 112 -2.89 -6.09 1.05
N LYS A 113 -1.74 -6.78 1.06
CA LYS A 113 -1.68 -8.21 1.40
C LYS A 113 -2.19 -8.48 2.82
N VAL A 114 -1.81 -7.63 3.76
CA VAL A 114 -2.18 -7.79 5.17
C VAL A 114 -3.68 -7.53 5.38
N VAL A 115 -4.24 -6.47 4.77
CA VAL A 115 -5.68 -6.18 4.81
C VAL A 115 -6.52 -7.32 4.23
N GLN A 116 -6.08 -7.93 3.12
CA GLN A 116 -6.75 -9.09 2.52
C GLN A 116 -6.74 -10.34 3.40
N ARG A 117 -5.78 -10.45 4.33
CA ARG A 117 -5.66 -11.58 5.28
C ARG A 117 -6.47 -11.36 6.56
N THR A 118 -6.64 -10.11 6.99
CA THR A 118 -7.38 -9.74 8.20
C THR A 118 -8.89 -9.67 7.98
N VAL A 119 -9.34 -9.44 6.75
CA VAL A 119 -10.74 -9.65 6.37
C VAL A 119 -10.96 -11.16 6.21
N PRO A 120 -11.88 -11.79 6.96
CA PRO A 120 -12.23 -13.18 6.70
C PRO A 120 -12.64 -13.31 5.24
N ARG A 121 -12.03 -14.25 4.51
CA ARG A 121 -12.46 -14.62 3.16
C ARG A 121 -13.86 -15.24 3.26
N GLY A 122 -14.86 -14.37 3.31
CA GLY A 122 -16.25 -14.67 3.60
C GLY A 122 -17.18 -13.76 2.81
N ALA A 123 -16.93 -13.62 1.50
CA ALA A 123 -17.90 -13.15 0.51
C ALA A 123 -17.73 -13.84 -0.86
N ASP A 124 -16.86 -14.85 -0.97
CA ASP A 124 -16.72 -15.66 -2.17
C ASP A 124 -17.12 -17.11 -1.85
N LYS A 125 -18.43 -17.34 -1.75
CA LYS A 125 -19.13 -18.56 -2.23
C LYS A 125 -20.65 -18.47 -1.98
N ALA A 126 -21.33 -17.82 -2.92
CA ALA A 126 -22.71 -18.10 -3.33
C ALA A 126 -22.82 -17.51 -4.75
N SER A 127 -22.93 -18.24 -5.86
CA SER A 127 -23.42 -19.58 -6.09
C SER A 127 -22.73 -20.12 -7.36
N ALA A 128 -22.10 -21.28 -7.26
CA ALA A 128 -21.88 -22.16 -8.40
C ALA A 128 -22.25 -23.58 -7.95
N ALA A 129 -23.34 -24.06 -8.56
CA ALA A 129 -23.79 -25.46 -8.69
C ALA A 129 -24.54 -26.14 -7.52
N ALA A 130 -25.87 -26.18 -7.65
CA ALA A 130 -26.77 -27.34 -7.48
C ALA A 130 -28.10 -26.93 -8.16
N ASP A 131 -28.74 -27.66 -9.06
CA ASP A 131 -29.09 -29.08 -8.96
C ASP A 131 -29.47 -29.61 -10.36
N ARG A 132 -28.82 -30.69 -10.79
CA ARG A 132 -29.34 -31.61 -11.81
C ARG A 132 -30.02 -32.74 -11.03
N PRO A 133 -31.28 -33.12 -11.32
CA PRO A 133 -31.76 -34.42 -10.90
C PRO A 133 -31.31 -35.47 -11.91
N GLY A 134 -30.56 -36.46 -11.42
CA GLY A 134 -30.28 -37.68 -12.15
C GLY A 134 -31.40 -38.70 -11.96
N GLU A 135 -31.52 -39.63 -12.91
CA GLU A 135 -31.69 -41.05 -12.63
C GLU A 135 -31.29 -41.83 -13.88
N ALA A 136 -30.63 -42.98 -13.69
CA ALA A 136 -30.01 -43.81 -14.73
C ALA A 136 -30.88 -45.06 -15.06
N PRO A 137 -30.37 -46.14 -15.68
CA PRO A 137 -30.61 -46.48 -17.09
C PRO A 137 -31.36 -47.82 -17.30
N ALA A 138 -31.95 -48.03 -18.48
CA ALA A 138 -32.24 -49.39 -18.99
C ALA A 138 -32.28 -49.40 -20.52
N SER A 139 -31.52 -50.30 -21.16
CA SER A 139 -31.53 -50.58 -22.61
C SER A 139 -32.58 -51.66 -22.98
N PRO A 140 -32.67 -52.12 -24.25
CA PRO A 140 -33.83 -52.04 -25.16
C PRO A 140 -34.64 -53.36 -25.23
N PRO A 141 -35.69 -53.49 -26.07
CA PRO A 141 -35.49 -54.01 -27.45
C PRO A 141 -36.51 -53.59 -28.54
N THR A 142 -36.06 -53.80 -29.78
CA THR A 142 -36.72 -54.11 -31.08
C THR A 142 -38.24 -54.27 -31.18
N ALA A 143 -38.83 -53.60 -32.20
CA ALA A 143 -39.76 -54.15 -33.20
C ALA A 143 -39.80 -53.23 -34.43
#